data_AF-U9UFZ4-F1
#
_entry.id   AF-U9UFZ4-F1
#
_cell.length_a   1.000
_cell.length_b   1.000
_cell.length_c   1.000
_cell.angle_alpha   90.00
_cell.angle_beta   90.00
_cell.angle_gamma   90.00
#
_symmetry.space_group_name_H-M   'P 1'
#
loop_
_entity.id
_entity.type
_entity.pdbx_description
1 polymer ?
#
loop_
_entity_poly.entity_id
_entity_poly.type
_entity_poly.pdbx_seq_one_letter_code
_entity_poly.pdbx_strand_id
1 'polypeptide(L)'
;MDELLLEPLIQKSGNYLENFGIINCEFQQLIQSLKLYCNNIKLLYLSIGRNNQNINLVFDLIKNMRQNLNYLMIDCSCYFNTNRNIEISSIILQNLGQILSFKLEYLNLGLSTNGSDLEVFLKNS
;
A
#
# COMPACT_ATOMS: atom_id res chain seq x y z
N MET A 1 7.85 17.61 7.00
CA MET A 1 9.14 16.90 6.87
C MET A 1 9.56 17.12 5.43
N ASP A 2 10.71 17.71 5.19
CA ASP A 2 11.16 17.98 3.81
C ASP A 2 11.39 16.65 3.10
N GLU A 3 10.69 16.42 1.99
CA GLU A 3 10.86 15.22 1.14
C GLU A 3 12.33 14.97 0.77
N LEU A 4 13.11 16.05 0.66
CA LEU A 4 14.54 16.06 0.37
C LEU A 4 15.40 15.27 1.37
N LEU A 5 14.95 15.08 2.61
CA LEU A 5 15.69 14.33 3.63
C LEU A 5 15.33 12.84 3.67
N LEU A 6 14.26 12.44 3.00
CA LEU A 6 13.71 11.09 3.13
C LEU A 6 14.44 10.09 2.24
N GLU A 7 14.79 10.47 1.01
CA GLU A 7 15.51 9.58 0.09
C GLU A 7 16.90 9.15 0.63
N PRO A 8 17.76 10.06 1.14
CA PRO A 8 19.05 9.66 1.71
C PRO A 8 18.90 8.72 2.91
N LEU A 9 17.85 8.90 3.72
CA LEU A 9 17.56 8.04 4.86
C LEU A 9 17.18 6.63 4.38
N ILE A 10 16.26 6.54 3.42
CA ILE A 10 15.82 5.27 2.83
C ILE A 10 16.98 4.57 2.11
N GLN A 11 17.83 5.30 1.39
CA GLN A 11 19.01 4.74 0.74
C GLN A 11 19.99 4.14 1.75
N LYS A 12 20.23 4.83 2.88
CA LYS A 12 21.17 4.37 3.92
C LYS A 12 20.62 3.21 4.75
N SER A 13 19.31 3.16 4.98
CA SER A 13 18.69 2.23 5.92
C SER A 13 17.85 1.12 5.28
N GLY A 14 17.51 1.23 3.99
CA GLY A 14 16.45 0.45 3.35
C GLY A 14 16.65 -1.07 3.42
N ASN A 15 17.89 -1.54 3.29
CA ASN A 15 18.21 -2.97 3.41
C ASN A 15 18.00 -3.53 4.84
N TYR A 16 17.93 -2.67 5.86
CA TYR A 16 17.69 -3.08 7.25
C TYR A 16 16.23 -2.91 7.67
N LEU A 17 15.40 -2.27 6.85
CA LEU A 17 13.99 -2.05 7.16
C LEU A 17 13.20 -3.33 6.92
N GLU A 18 12.52 -3.78 7.97
CA GLU A 18 11.57 -4.89 7.91
C GLU A 18 10.12 -4.43 8.09
N ASN A 19 9.90 -3.29 8.74
CA ASN A 19 8.56 -2.76 9.04
C ASN A 19 8.50 -1.31 8.59
N PHE A 20 7.49 -0.95 7.79
CA PHE A 20 7.34 0.42 7.31
C PHE A 20 5.87 0.83 7.21
N GLY A 21 5.60 2.09 7.54
CA GLY A 21 4.28 2.68 7.47
C GLY A 21 4.31 4.00 6.72
N ILE A 22 3.38 4.18 5.77
CA ILE A 22 3.18 5.44 5.06
C ILE A 22 1.84 6.02 5.51
N ILE A 23 1.90 7.15 6.21
CA ILE A 23 0.71 7.95 6.52
C ILE A 23 0.58 8.96 5.38
N ASN A 24 -0.52 8.88 4.62
CA ASN A 24 -0.77 9.66 3.41
C ASN A 24 0.16 9.33 2.21
N CYS A 25 -0.23 8.37 1.36
CA CYS A 25 0.49 7.95 0.15
C CYS A 25 0.57 9.00 -0.99
N GLU A 26 0.50 10.29 -0.69
CA GLU A 26 0.67 11.38 -1.66
C GLU A 26 2.15 11.58 -2.09
N PHE A 27 3.09 10.99 -1.36
CA PHE A 27 4.54 11.09 -1.59
C PHE A 27 5.04 10.11 -2.66
N GLN A 28 4.94 10.49 -3.94
CA GLN A 28 5.44 9.68 -5.06
C GLN A 28 6.93 9.33 -4.93
N GLN A 29 7.76 10.31 -4.53
CA GLN A 29 9.20 10.11 -4.37
C GLN A 29 9.52 9.05 -3.30
N LEU A 30 8.82 9.08 -2.17
CA LEU A 30 8.97 8.07 -1.11
C LEU A 30 8.67 6.66 -1.63
N ILE A 31 7.55 6.49 -2.33
CA ILE A 31 7.15 5.18 -2.87
C ILE A 31 8.23 4.66 -3.85
N GLN A 32 8.80 5.54 -4.66
CA GLN A 32 9.88 5.18 -5.58
C GLN A 32 11.17 4.80 -4.83
N SER A 33 11.60 5.56 -3.82
CA SER A 33 12.77 5.24 -3.02
C SER A 33 12.60 3.90 -2.28
N LEU A 34 11.42 3.61 -1.74
CA LEU A 34 11.13 2.33 -1.08
C LEU A 34 11.27 1.15 -2.06
N LYS A 35 10.73 1.26 -3.29
CA LYS A 35 10.88 0.24 -4.33
C LYS A 35 12.35 -0.01 -4.71
N LEU A 36 13.20 1.00 -4.62
CA LEU A 36 14.61 0.92 -5.02
C LEU A 36 15.51 0.37 -3.91
N TYR A 37 15.27 0.78 -2.66
CA TYR A 37 16.23 0.57 -1.58
C TYR A 37 15.74 -0.37 -0.47
N CYS A 38 14.44 -0.69 -0.39
CA CYS A 38 13.87 -1.50 0.68
C CYS A 38 13.50 -2.91 0.21
N ASN A 39 14.46 -3.83 0.30
CA ASN A 39 14.27 -5.21 -0.18
C ASN A 39 13.71 -6.17 0.88
N ASN A 40 13.70 -5.82 2.17
CA ASN A 40 13.43 -6.74 3.27
C ASN A 40 12.13 -6.44 4.05
N ILE A 41 11.23 -5.63 3.48
CA ILE A 41 9.96 -5.28 4.13
C ILE A 41 9.08 -6.52 4.31
N LYS A 42 8.75 -6.81 5.57
CA LYS A 42 7.84 -7.85 6.02
C LYS A 42 6.49 -7.31 6.43
N LEU A 43 6.46 -6.12 7.02
CA LEU A 43 5.23 -5.42 7.39
C LEU A 43 5.12 -4.09 6.66
N LEU A 44 4.02 -3.91 5.95
CA LEU A 44 3.70 -2.66 5.26
C LEU A 44 2.33 -2.14 5.70
N TYR A 45 2.33 -0.93 6.25
CA TYR A 45 1.12 -0.16 6.54
C TYR A 45 0.98 1.00 5.54
N LEU A 46 -0.19 1.12 4.93
CA LEU A 46 -0.50 2.13 3.91
C LEU A 46 -1.81 2.84 4.27
N SER A 47 -1.70 4.13 4.58
CA SER A 47 -2.86 5.01 4.66
C SER A 47 -2.98 5.76 3.33
N ILE A 48 -4.01 5.41 2.56
CA ILE A 48 -4.24 5.99 1.24
C ILE A 48 -4.90 7.36 1.39
N GLY A 49 -4.27 8.37 0.79
CA GLY A 49 -4.70 9.76 0.81
C GLY A 49 -6.02 10.02 0.08
N ARG A 50 -6.43 11.30 0.03
CA ARG A 50 -7.69 11.74 -0.62
C ARG A 50 -7.68 11.62 -2.16
N ASN A 51 -6.53 11.34 -2.74
CA ASN A 51 -6.31 11.39 -4.17
C ASN A 51 -5.86 10.02 -4.69
N ASN A 52 -6.54 9.52 -5.72
CA ASN A 52 -6.25 8.24 -6.35
C ASN A 52 -5.05 8.29 -7.32
N GLN A 53 -4.47 9.47 -7.57
CA GLN A 53 -3.37 9.65 -8.53
C GLN A 53 -2.17 8.71 -8.31
N ASN A 54 -1.93 8.29 -7.06
CA ASN A 54 -0.78 7.44 -6.73
C ASN A 54 -1.16 5.97 -6.48
N ILE A 55 -2.41 5.57 -6.70
CA ILE A 55 -2.85 4.21 -6.37
C ILE A 55 -2.08 3.13 -7.15
N ASN A 56 -1.74 3.43 -8.40
CA ASN A 56 -0.92 2.53 -9.22
C ASN A 56 0.50 2.35 -8.66
N LEU A 57 1.09 3.43 -8.11
CA LEU A 57 2.41 3.36 -7.46
C LEU A 57 2.36 2.52 -6.18
N VAL A 58 1.24 2.57 -5.46
CA VAL A 58 1.02 1.73 -4.28
C VAL A 58 0.93 0.25 -4.68
N PHE A 59 0.20 -0.09 -5.73
CA PHE A 59 0.15 -1.47 -6.23
C PHE A 59 1.52 -1.97 -6.69
N ASP A 60 2.26 -1.13 -7.39
CA ASP A 60 3.65 -1.41 -7.78
C ASP A 60 4.57 -1.68 -6.59
N LEU A 61 4.41 -0.92 -5.50
CA LEU A 61 5.17 -1.08 -4.27
C LEU A 61 4.88 -2.44 -3.62
N ILE A 62 3.60 -2.78 -3.44
CA ILE A 62 3.16 -4.06 -2.87
C ILE A 62 3.69 -5.21 -3.73
N LYS A 63 3.54 -5.11 -5.06
CA LYS A 63 4.03 -6.12 -6.01
C LYS A 63 5.55 -6.29 -5.96
N ASN A 64 6.30 -5.21 -5.77
CA ASN A 64 7.75 -5.25 -5.63
C ASN A 64 8.18 -5.97 -4.33
N MET A 65 7.47 -5.74 -3.22
CA MET A 65 7.76 -6.33 -1.92
C MET A 65 7.17 -7.74 -1.71
N ARG A 66 6.39 -8.24 -2.67
CA ARG A 66 5.58 -9.48 -2.54
C ARG A 66 6.32 -10.73 -2.09
N GLN A 67 7.64 -10.82 -2.27
CA GLN A 67 8.41 -12.03 -1.91
C GLN A 67 8.74 -12.10 -0.42
N ASN A 68 8.74 -10.94 0.26
CA ASN A 68 9.14 -10.80 1.66
C ASN A 68 8.01 -10.27 2.56
N LEU A 69 6.91 -9.79 1.96
CA LEU A 69 5.79 -9.21 2.69
C LEU A 69 4.93 -10.30 3.36
N ASN A 70 4.87 -10.28 4.69
CA ASN A 70 4.06 -11.18 5.53
C ASN A 70 2.81 -10.48 6.08
N TYR A 71 2.89 -9.17 6.32
CA TYR A 71 1.80 -8.38 6.93
C TYR A 71 1.50 -7.17 6.05
N LEU A 72 0.26 -7.08 5.58
CA LEU A 72 -0.22 -5.94 4.79
C LEU A 72 -1.42 -5.30 5.48
N MET A 73 -1.34 -3.99 5.68
CA MET A 73 -2.42 -3.18 6.22
C MET A 73 -2.67 -2.01 5.28
N ILE A 74 -3.91 -1.88 4.80
CA ILE A 74 -4.34 -0.78 3.94
C ILE A 74 -5.54 -0.10 4.58
N ASP A 75 -5.44 1.21 4.79
CA ASP A 75 -6.50 2.03 5.36
C ASP A 75 -6.87 3.19 4.42
N CYS A 76 -8.16 3.25 4.06
CA CYS A 76 -8.78 4.35 3.32
C CYS A 76 -9.80 5.13 4.16
N SER A 77 -9.98 4.78 5.43
CA SER A 77 -11.02 5.33 6.31
C SER A 77 -10.73 6.74 6.83
N CYS A 78 -9.52 7.26 6.59
CA CYS A 78 -8.99 8.48 7.18
C CYS A 78 -9.70 9.79 6.78
N TYR A 79 -10.67 9.77 5.85
CA TYR A 79 -11.25 11.00 5.30
C TYR A 79 -12.77 10.98 5.22
N PHE A 80 -13.41 12.02 5.76
CA PHE A 80 -14.86 12.20 5.89
C PHE A 80 -15.66 12.37 4.57
N ASN A 81 -15.09 12.11 3.40
CA ASN A 81 -15.82 12.17 2.13
C ASN A 81 -16.12 10.77 1.61
N THR A 82 -17.32 10.28 1.92
CA THR A 82 -17.74 8.88 1.73
C THR A 82 -17.71 8.42 0.27
N ASN A 83 -18.04 9.27 -0.70
CA ASN A 83 -18.16 8.84 -2.10
C ASN A 83 -16.80 8.54 -2.74
N ARG A 84 -15.77 9.37 -2.48
CA ARG A 84 -14.42 9.11 -3.01
C ARG A 84 -13.74 7.91 -2.36
N ASN A 85 -14.01 7.68 -1.07
CA ASN A 85 -13.47 6.50 -0.39
C ASN A 85 -14.01 5.20 -0.99
N ILE A 86 -15.28 5.19 -1.42
CA ILE A 86 -15.88 4.03 -2.09
C ILE A 86 -15.17 3.75 -3.43
N GLU A 87 -14.92 4.78 -4.24
CA GLU A 87 -14.21 4.63 -5.52
C GLU A 87 -12.80 4.07 -5.34
N ILE A 88 -12.01 4.64 -4.41
CA ILE A 88 -10.65 4.17 -4.12
C ILE A 88 -10.68 2.74 -3.57
N SER A 89 -11.61 2.44 -2.66
CA SER A 89 -11.77 1.10 -2.09
C SER A 89 -12.14 0.07 -3.16
N SER A 90 -12.99 0.45 -4.12
CA SER A 90 -13.36 -0.38 -5.27
C SER A 90 -12.12 -0.70 -6.12
N ILE A 91 -11.32 0.32 -6.46
CA ILE A 91 -10.06 0.16 -7.21
C ILE A 91 -9.10 -0.78 -6.46
N ILE A 92 -8.96 -0.63 -5.15
CA ILE A 92 -8.13 -1.51 -4.32
C ILE A 92 -8.61 -2.95 -4.40
N LEU A 93 -9.88 -3.21 -4.12
CA LEU A 93 -10.42 -4.57 -4.08
C LEU A 93 -10.32 -5.28 -5.44
N GLN A 94 -10.56 -4.57 -6.55
CA GLN A 94 -10.50 -5.15 -7.89
C GLN A 94 -9.08 -5.57 -8.32
N ASN A 95 -8.04 -4.91 -7.79
CA ASN A 95 -6.65 -5.13 -8.22
C ASN A 95 -5.80 -5.89 -7.18
N LEU A 96 -6.09 -5.74 -5.88
CA LEU A 96 -5.21 -6.19 -4.81
C LEU A 96 -4.99 -7.70 -4.84
N GLY A 97 -6.03 -8.51 -5.06
CA GLY A 97 -5.93 -9.98 -5.03
C GLY A 97 -4.81 -10.53 -5.93
N GLN A 98 -4.67 -9.96 -7.14
CA GLN A 98 -3.70 -10.43 -8.14
C GLN A 98 -2.23 -10.14 -7.77
N ILE A 99 -1.99 -9.26 -6.79
CA ILE A 99 -0.65 -8.80 -6.41
C ILE A 99 -0.28 -9.15 -4.96
N LEU A 100 -1.15 -9.86 -4.23
CA LEU A 100 -0.85 -10.30 -2.87
C LEU A 100 0.37 -11.21 -2.83
N SER A 101 1.06 -11.17 -1.69
CA SER A 101 2.17 -12.07 -1.38
C SER A 101 1.63 -13.47 -1.10
N PHE A 102 2.25 -14.51 -1.67
CA PHE A 102 1.95 -15.91 -1.32
C PHE A 102 2.37 -16.28 0.11
N LYS A 103 3.18 -15.45 0.77
CA LYS A 103 3.62 -15.61 2.17
C LYS A 103 2.82 -14.76 3.15
N LEU A 104 1.74 -14.12 2.68
CA LEU A 104 0.96 -13.23 3.54
C LEU A 104 0.32 -14.02 4.69
N GLU A 105 0.69 -13.66 5.91
CA GLU A 105 0.17 -14.23 7.15
C GLU A 105 -0.99 -13.38 7.71
N TYR A 106 -1.03 -12.09 7.38
CA TYR A 106 -2.03 -11.16 7.87
C TYR A 106 -2.38 -10.09 6.85
N LEU A 107 -3.68 -9.86 6.70
CA LEU A 107 -4.25 -8.81 5.86
C LEU A 107 -5.27 -8.00 6.68
N ASN A 108 -5.08 -6.68 6.75
CA ASN A 108 -6.07 -5.75 7.31
C ASN A 108 -6.47 -4.72 6.26
N LEU A 109 -7.78 -4.61 6.00
CA LEU A 109 -8.36 -3.70 5.02
C LEU A 109 -9.39 -2.79 5.71
N GLY A 110 -9.01 -1.54 5.95
CA GLY A 110 -9.89 -0.46 6.38
C GLY A 110 -10.54 0.25 5.18
N LEU A 111 -11.47 -0.43 4.50
CA LEU A 111 -12.04 0.03 3.22
C LEU A 111 -13.57 0.22 3.29
N SER A 112 -14.10 1.14 2.47
CA SER A 112 -15.53 1.28 2.23
C SER A 112 -15.93 0.38 1.04
N THR A 113 -16.56 -0.76 1.30
CA THR A 113 -16.79 -1.79 0.28
C THR A 113 -18.26 -1.95 -0.11
N ASN A 114 -18.50 -2.35 -1.37
CA ASN A 114 -19.74 -2.97 -1.81
C ASN A 114 -19.51 -4.49 -1.99
N GLY A 115 -20.57 -5.29 -1.90
CA GLY A 115 -20.44 -6.75 -1.93
C GLY A 115 -19.80 -7.29 -3.23
N SER A 116 -20.06 -6.66 -4.37
CA SER A 116 -19.52 -7.09 -5.67
C SER A 116 -17.99 -6.94 -5.76
N ASP A 117 -17.43 -5.83 -5.28
CA ASP A 117 -15.98 -5.61 -5.31
C ASP A 117 -15.26 -6.57 -4.36
N LEU A 118 -15.85 -6.87 -3.21
CA LEU A 118 -15.32 -7.87 -2.28
C LEU A 118 -15.33 -9.28 -2.91
N GLU A 119 -16.39 -9.65 -3.65
CA GLU A 119 -16.43 -10.92 -4.37
C GLU A 119 -15.33 -11.03 -5.42
N VAL A 120 -15.09 -9.95 -6.19
CA VAL A 120 -13.98 -9.89 -7.17
C VAL A 120 -12.63 -10.06 -6.47
N PHE A 121 -12.41 -9.37 -5.36
CA PHE A 121 -11.20 -9.52 -4.55
C PHE A 121 -10.98 -10.98 -4.13
N LEU A 122 -12.00 -11.62 -3.54
CA LEU A 122 -11.91 -12.99 -3.04
C LEU A 122 -11.66 -14.03 -4.15
N LYS A 123 -12.19 -13.81 -5.36
CA LYS A 123 -11.95 -14.69 -6.52
C LYS A 123 -10.54 -14.56 -7.09
N ASN A 124 -9.94 -13.38 -6.95
CA ASN A 124 -8.63 -13.06 -7.52
C ASN A 124 -7.47 -13.23 -6.53
N SER A 125 -7.75 -13.56 -5.27
CA SER A 125 -6.76 -13.67 -4.18
C SER A 125 -6.28 -15.11 -3.96
#